data_AF-A0AAN4YGB5-F1
#
_entry.id   AF-A0AAN4YGB5-F1
#
_cell.length_a   1.000
_cell.length_b   1.000
_cell.length_c   1.000
_cell.angle_alpha   90.00
_cell.angle_beta   90.00
_cell.angle_gamma   90.00
#
_symmetry.space_group_name_H-M   'P 1'
#
loop_
_entity.id
_entity.type
_entity.pdbx_description
1 polymer ?
#
loop_
_entity_poly.entity_id
_entity_poly.type
_entity_poly.pdbx_seq_one_letter_code
_entity_poly.pdbx_strand_id
1 'polypeptide(L)'
;MKWLRGMTDLPIAIKGIQCWEDAVLCMEYGAHPWLSNHGGRQLDSAPSAVETLVSIRQHCPEVFDKCEVIVDGGITRGSDIVKALALGAKGVGLGRPFLYSAAFGGAGVSKAIRILKNEVETTMALLGITSLNQLNPSYVRIPIIKLDPVLRLLDAIFGCECFLSEIIVAILLVSLARVREHPGYARPECDRPVHSIITMSIGNGKASSFINSFPLPVSIRVSTIIYCETTTTIHQLKMLLPNAKPVKLTDNVTIHAPLSRQGHGPGIIIIRDDTPTSQRNERSTLDPEPLQKWAEESYTVVQVTVSSDHPAVKEDLHRAIDALSGHDNCDKETGYGVIIYSPSFVADIVDEIDKYDEIKAIVSYGRLTRTPNKPFLYHLPEQGTKEKSESGVIYRYPEVVSASFIIPSHKDFNASSAAVAHTRCLSFLKKELDGPWFDLEEIWDEHTKYEFDERSVENTMSTMVQEPYVNHIPTMTGGIGREKLTSFYANHFIFSNPEDTKLELVSRTIGIDRVVDEFVFCLTHDKPVDWLLYHEHITWDQLTVLFQLGLMPEYLPIPYDLPNRPDSQAGRTLEYRVPGAGAQTADKMVDESSVASNEMFSYAVRERSV
;
A
#
# COMPACT_ATOMS: atom_id res chain seq x y z
N MET A 1 -22.28 -41.73 -19.31
CA MET A 1 -21.67 -41.81 -20.65
C MET A 1 -22.44 -42.66 -21.66
N LYS A 2 -22.42 -44.00 -21.61
CA LYS A 2 -22.97 -44.88 -22.68
C LYS A 2 -24.36 -44.49 -23.21
N TRP A 3 -25.31 -44.16 -22.34
CA TRP A 3 -26.65 -43.67 -22.73
C TRP A 3 -26.61 -42.39 -23.58
N LEU A 4 -25.93 -41.33 -23.10
CA LEU A 4 -25.83 -40.04 -23.80
C LEU A 4 -25.11 -40.17 -25.15
N ARG A 5 -24.10 -41.04 -25.24
CA ARG A 5 -23.42 -41.34 -26.51
C ARG A 5 -24.35 -42.04 -27.52
N GLY A 6 -25.35 -42.79 -27.05
CA GLY A 6 -26.43 -43.34 -27.89
C GLY A 6 -27.48 -42.32 -28.34
N MET A 7 -27.37 -41.05 -27.93
CA MET A 7 -28.27 -39.96 -28.32
C MET A 7 -27.61 -38.89 -29.19
N THR A 8 -26.27 -38.89 -29.34
CA THR A 8 -25.59 -37.91 -30.19
C THR A 8 -24.19 -38.35 -30.66
N ASP A 9 -23.93 -38.12 -31.94
CA ASP A 9 -22.63 -38.27 -32.59
C ASP A 9 -21.71 -37.05 -32.38
N LEU A 10 -22.20 -35.97 -31.74
CA LEU A 10 -21.40 -34.79 -31.43
C LEU A 10 -20.26 -35.12 -30.45
N PRO A 11 -19.10 -34.44 -30.53
CA PRO A 11 -18.08 -34.50 -29.49
C PRO A 11 -18.69 -34.14 -28.12
N ILE A 12 -18.36 -34.92 -27.09
CA ILE A 12 -18.82 -34.67 -25.72
C ILE A 12 -17.61 -34.30 -24.88
N ALA A 13 -17.63 -33.12 -24.28
CA ALA A 13 -16.71 -32.74 -23.22
C ALA A 13 -17.41 -32.83 -21.86
N ILE A 14 -16.71 -33.34 -20.83
CA ILE A 14 -17.21 -33.40 -19.45
C ILE A 14 -16.60 -32.24 -18.68
N LYS A 15 -17.42 -31.25 -18.33
CA LYS A 15 -17.00 -30.06 -17.59
C LYS A 15 -17.16 -30.27 -16.09
N GLY A 16 -16.07 -30.09 -15.34
CA GLY A 16 -16.04 -30.29 -13.89
C GLY A 16 -14.96 -31.27 -13.41
N ILE A 17 -14.11 -31.75 -14.31
CA ILE A 17 -13.01 -32.67 -13.98
C ILE A 17 -12.00 -31.94 -13.10
N GLN A 18 -11.64 -32.53 -11.96
CA GLN A 18 -10.77 -31.92 -10.94
C GLN A 18 -9.60 -32.83 -10.51
N CYS A 19 -9.61 -34.11 -10.89
CA CYS A 19 -8.54 -35.07 -10.67
C CYS A 19 -8.08 -35.72 -12.00
N TRP A 20 -7.05 -36.57 -11.96
CA TRP A 20 -6.48 -37.19 -13.16
C TRP A 20 -7.14 -38.53 -13.51
N GLU A 21 -7.71 -39.20 -12.51
CA GLU A 21 -8.46 -40.44 -12.58
C GLU A 21 -9.73 -40.26 -13.42
N ASP A 22 -10.50 -39.20 -13.15
CA ASP A 22 -11.68 -38.83 -13.94
C ASP A 22 -11.35 -38.45 -15.40
N ALA A 23 -10.11 -37.98 -15.66
CA ALA A 23 -9.64 -37.72 -17.02
C ALA A 23 -9.31 -39.01 -17.78
N VAL A 24 -8.80 -40.04 -17.08
CA VAL A 24 -8.68 -41.40 -17.64
C VAL A 24 -10.06 -41.98 -17.96
N LEU A 25 -11.04 -41.84 -17.06
CA LEU A 25 -12.43 -42.25 -17.33
C LEU A 25 -13.03 -41.52 -18.55
N CYS A 26 -12.77 -40.22 -18.71
CA CYS A 26 -13.19 -39.49 -19.93
C CYS A 26 -12.63 -40.14 -21.20
N MET A 27 -11.32 -40.44 -21.20
CA MET A 27 -10.64 -41.11 -22.30
C MET A 27 -11.23 -42.51 -22.60
N GLU A 28 -11.47 -43.34 -21.57
CA GLU A 28 -12.08 -44.66 -21.73
C GLU A 28 -13.50 -44.61 -22.33
N TYR A 29 -14.29 -43.59 -21.97
CA TYR A 29 -15.67 -43.43 -22.44
C TYR A 29 -15.82 -42.65 -23.75
N GLY A 30 -14.71 -42.26 -24.41
CA GLY A 30 -14.77 -41.49 -25.66
C GLY A 30 -15.36 -40.09 -25.46
N ALA A 31 -14.89 -39.40 -24.43
CA ALA A 31 -15.26 -38.03 -24.09
C ALA A 31 -14.03 -37.22 -23.66
N HIS A 32 -14.12 -35.90 -23.75
CA HIS A 32 -12.99 -35.00 -23.58
C HIS A 32 -13.04 -34.32 -22.19
N PRO A 33 -11.96 -34.37 -21.38
CA PRO A 33 -11.98 -33.79 -20.05
C PRO A 33 -11.87 -32.26 -20.13
N TRP A 34 -12.84 -31.56 -19.54
CA TRP A 34 -12.80 -30.12 -19.35
C TRP A 34 -12.59 -29.83 -17.86
N LEU A 35 -11.34 -29.50 -17.54
CA LEU A 35 -10.83 -29.29 -16.20
C LEU A 35 -11.37 -27.97 -15.64
N SER A 36 -12.08 -28.02 -14.51
CA SER A 36 -12.79 -26.85 -13.95
C SER A 36 -13.34 -27.14 -12.55
N ASN A 37 -13.01 -26.29 -11.57
CA ASN A 37 -13.71 -26.23 -10.27
C ASN A 37 -14.91 -25.24 -10.31
N HIS A 38 -15.51 -25.08 -11.50
CA HIS A 38 -16.53 -24.06 -11.82
C HIS A 38 -16.07 -22.60 -11.58
N GLY A 39 -14.76 -22.37 -11.47
CA GLY A 39 -14.16 -21.06 -11.21
C GLY A 39 -14.22 -20.63 -9.75
N GLY A 40 -14.12 -21.59 -8.81
CA GLY A 40 -14.25 -21.37 -7.37
C GLY A 40 -15.68 -21.04 -6.97
N ARG A 41 -16.64 -21.92 -7.33
CA ARG A 41 -18.09 -21.68 -7.16
C ARG A 41 -18.93 -22.93 -6.81
N GLN A 42 -18.28 -24.04 -6.46
CA GLN A 42 -18.95 -25.31 -6.16
C GLN A 42 -18.33 -25.94 -4.90
N LEU A 43 -17.35 -26.81 -5.06
CA LEU A 43 -16.49 -27.26 -3.96
C LEU A 43 -15.41 -26.19 -3.72
N ASP A 44 -15.33 -25.68 -2.50
CA ASP A 44 -14.23 -24.82 -2.06
C ASP A 44 -12.99 -25.66 -1.70
N SER A 45 -11.80 -25.05 -1.72
CA SER A 45 -10.51 -25.73 -1.61
C SER A 45 -10.25 -26.82 -2.67
N ALA A 46 -11.06 -26.88 -3.73
CA ALA A 46 -10.85 -27.75 -4.88
C ALA A 46 -9.66 -27.28 -5.73
N PRO A 47 -8.84 -28.21 -6.29
CA PRO A 47 -7.65 -27.86 -7.06
C PRO A 47 -7.97 -26.97 -8.25
N SER A 48 -7.00 -26.14 -8.65
CA SER A 48 -7.13 -25.37 -9.88
C SER A 48 -7.05 -26.27 -11.12
N ALA A 49 -7.70 -25.87 -12.20
CA ALA A 49 -7.64 -26.60 -13.47
C ALA A 49 -6.21 -26.72 -14.03
N VAL A 50 -5.27 -25.87 -13.62
CA VAL A 50 -3.86 -25.94 -14.02
C VAL A 50 -3.11 -27.00 -13.20
N GLU A 51 -3.40 -27.15 -11.91
CA GLU A 51 -2.87 -28.25 -11.10
C GLU A 51 -3.41 -29.59 -11.58
N THR A 52 -4.71 -29.69 -11.89
CA THR A 52 -5.28 -30.88 -12.54
C THR A 52 -4.60 -31.18 -13.88
N LEU A 53 -4.30 -30.16 -14.71
CA LEU A 53 -3.60 -30.31 -15.99
C LEU A 53 -2.17 -30.84 -15.81
N VAL A 54 -1.45 -30.34 -14.80
CA VAL A 54 -0.10 -30.83 -14.44
C VAL A 54 -0.18 -32.26 -13.91
N SER A 55 -1.16 -32.58 -13.07
CA SER A 55 -1.36 -33.94 -12.54
C SER A 55 -1.64 -34.96 -13.65
N ILE A 56 -2.47 -34.61 -14.64
CA ILE A 56 -2.72 -35.46 -15.82
C ILE A 56 -1.41 -35.67 -16.61
N ARG A 57 -0.60 -34.63 -16.80
CA ARG A 57 0.72 -34.75 -17.47
C ARG A 57 1.73 -35.60 -16.70
N GLN A 58 1.59 -35.69 -15.38
CA GLN A 58 2.46 -36.51 -14.53
C GLN A 58 2.02 -37.98 -14.45
N HIS A 59 0.71 -38.24 -14.37
CA HIS A 59 0.18 -39.57 -14.02
C HIS A 59 -0.48 -40.32 -15.18
N CYS A 60 -1.07 -39.62 -16.16
CA CYS A 60 -1.76 -40.22 -17.32
C CYS A 60 -1.58 -39.39 -18.62
N PRO A 61 -0.33 -39.14 -19.07
CA PRO A 61 -0.04 -38.26 -20.21
C PRO A 61 -0.69 -38.73 -21.53
N GLU A 62 -1.00 -40.02 -21.68
CA GLU A 62 -1.69 -40.58 -22.83
C GLU A 62 -3.14 -40.07 -23.02
N VAL A 63 -3.70 -39.37 -22.03
CA VAL A 63 -4.95 -38.61 -22.18
C VAL A 63 -4.79 -37.51 -23.24
N PHE A 64 -3.62 -36.87 -23.34
CA PHE A 64 -3.37 -35.82 -24.35
C PHE A 64 -3.27 -36.38 -25.78
N ASP A 65 -2.92 -37.66 -25.94
CA ASP A 65 -2.83 -38.31 -27.26
C ASP A 65 -4.22 -38.71 -27.81
N LYS A 66 -5.20 -38.91 -26.92
CA LYS A 66 -6.53 -39.45 -27.26
C LYS A 66 -7.69 -38.49 -27.03
N CYS A 67 -7.49 -37.37 -26.33
CA CYS A 67 -8.54 -36.43 -25.95
C CYS A 67 -8.12 -34.96 -26.04
N GLU A 68 -9.08 -34.11 -26.42
CA GLU A 68 -8.91 -32.66 -26.39
C GLU A 68 -9.10 -32.13 -24.96
N VAL A 69 -8.03 -31.94 -24.20
CA VAL A 69 -8.11 -31.42 -22.84
C VAL A 69 -8.45 -29.92 -22.85
N ILE A 70 -9.53 -29.51 -22.20
CA ILE A 70 -9.95 -28.10 -22.10
C ILE A 70 -9.79 -27.64 -20.64
N VAL A 71 -9.44 -26.37 -20.39
CA VAL A 71 -9.31 -25.84 -19.02
C VAL A 71 -10.05 -24.51 -18.83
N ASP A 72 -10.60 -24.25 -17.65
CA ASP A 72 -11.03 -22.90 -17.23
C ASP A 72 -10.84 -22.61 -15.73
N GLY A 73 -11.00 -21.34 -15.36
CA GLY A 73 -10.78 -20.83 -14.01
C GLY A 73 -9.42 -20.12 -13.88
N GLY A 74 -9.39 -18.98 -13.18
CA GLY A 74 -8.17 -18.18 -12.93
C GLY A 74 -7.57 -17.44 -14.15
N ILE A 75 -7.80 -17.91 -15.37
CA ILE A 75 -7.24 -17.34 -16.61
C ILE A 75 -7.64 -15.86 -16.78
N THR A 76 -6.65 -14.96 -16.76
CA THR A 76 -6.87 -13.51 -16.97
C THR A 76 -5.92 -12.88 -18.00
N ARG A 77 -4.76 -13.49 -18.27
CA ARG A 77 -3.78 -13.00 -19.26
C ARG A 77 -3.58 -13.95 -20.43
N GLY A 78 -3.16 -13.39 -21.57
CA GLY A 78 -2.72 -14.18 -22.73
C GLY A 78 -1.53 -15.10 -22.42
N SER A 79 -0.68 -14.74 -21.46
CA SER A 79 0.39 -15.61 -20.98
C SER A 79 -0.11 -16.83 -20.18
N ASP A 80 -1.26 -16.75 -19.52
CA ASP A 80 -1.89 -17.90 -18.86
C ASP A 80 -2.45 -18.90 -19.87
N ILE A 81 -3.05 -18.38 -20.96
CA ILE A 81 -3.48 -19.18 -22.11
C ILE A 81 -2.26 -19.91 -22.70
N VAL A 82 -1.15 -19.21 -22.94
CA VAL A 82 0.08 -19.83 -23.47
C VAL A 82 0.66 -20.90 -22.55
N LYS A 83 0.67 -20.70 -21.21
CA LYS A 83 1.09 -21.73 -20.24
C LYS A 83 0.22 -23.00 -20.37
N ALA A 84 -1.11 -22.84 -20.40
CA ALA A 84 -2.04 -23.97 -20.50
C ALA A 84 -1.87 -24.75 -21.81
N LEU A 85 -1.72 -24.03 -22.94
CA LEU A 85 -1.44 -24.65 -24.24
C LEU A 85 -0.09 -25.39 -24.25
N ALA A 86 0.96 -24.81 -23.68
CA ALA A 86 2.27 -25.47 -23.55
C ALA A 86 2.26 -26.72 -22.67
N LEU A 87 1.40 -26.76 -21.64
CA LEU A 87 1.13 -27.95 -20.84
C LEU A 87 0.25 -28.99 -21.55
N GLY A 88 -0.29 -28.69 -22.73
CA GLY A 88 -1.04 -29.62 -23.58
C GLY A 88 -2.56 -29.43 -23.58
N ALA A 89 -3.10 -28.36 -22.98
CA ALA A 89 -4.50 -28.02 -23.20
C ALA A 89 -4.75 -27.70 -24.68
N LYS A 90 -5.86 -28.20 -25.24
CA LYS A 90 -6.29 -27.92 -26.61
C LYS A 90 -7.09 -26.61 -26.72
N GLY A 91 -7.71 -26.18 -25.62
CA GLY A 91 -8.49 -24.95 -25.53
C GLY A 91 -8.58 -24.42 -24.10
N VAL A 92 -8.81 -23.10 -23.99
CA VAL A 92 -8.85 -22.38 -22.71
C VAL A 92 -10.13 -21.55 -22.63
N GLY A 93 -10.98 -21.84 -21.66
CA GLY A 93 -12.25 -21.16 -21.42
C GLY A 93 -12.13 -19.99 -20.44
N LEU A 94 -12.91 -18.94 -20.67
CA LEU A 94 -12.98 -17.76 -19.79
C LEU A 94 -14.44 -17.42 -19.48
N GLY A 95 -14.76 -17.23 -18.19
CA GLY A 95 -16.10 -16.89 -17.71
C GLY A 95 -16.24 -15.40 -17.36
N ARG A 96 -15.84 -15.05 -16.12
CA ARG A 96 -15.96 -13.69 -15.55
C ARG A 96 -15.52 -12.55 -16.51
N PRO A 97 -14.38 -12.63 -17.24
CA PRO A 97 -13.97 -11.54 -18.15
C PRO A 97 -14.96 -11.28 -19.30
N PHE A 98 -15.62 -12.31 -19.82
CA PHE A 98 -16.64 -12.14 -20.86
C PHE A 98 -17.99 -11.68 -20.28
N LEU A 99 -18.34 -12.11 -19.07
CA LEU A 99 -19.51 -11.57 -18.35
C LEU A 99 -19.36 -10.07 -18.08
N TYR A 100 -18.21 -9.64 -17.57
CA TYR A 100 -17.95 -8.22 -17.27
C TYR A 100 -17.86 -7.37 -18.54
N SER A 101 -17.22 -7.87 -19.61
CA SER A 101 -17.16 -7.14 -20.87
C SER A 101 -18.50 -7.09 -21.61
N ALA A 102 -19.42 -8.05 -21.38
CA ALA A 102 -20.78 -8.01 -21.90
C ALA A 102 -21.66 -6.90 -21.29
N ALA A 103 -21.32 -6.35 -20.12
CA ALA A 103 -21.96 -5.15 -19.58
C ALA A 103 -21.76 -3.92 -20.49
N PHE A 104 -20.69 -3.90 -21.30
CA PHE A 104 -20.42 -2.91 -22.35
C PHE A 104 -20.86 -3.40 -23.75
N GLY A 105 -21.77 -4.37 -23.79
CA GLY A 105 -22.33 -4.96 -25.01
C GLY A 105 -21.30 -5.66 -25.91
N GLY A 106 -21.67 -5.87 -27.17
CA GLY A 106 -20.81 -6.54 -28.16
C GLY A 106 -19.48 -5.82 -28.42
N ALA A 107 -19.42 -4.51 -28.21
CA ALA A 107 -18.18 -3.73 -28.31
C ALA A 107 -17.19 -4.07 -27.18
N GLY A 108 -17.68 -4.23 -25.95
CA GLY A 108 -16.88 -4.69 -24.81
C GLY A 108 -16.33 -6.10 -25.03
N VAL A 109 -17.18 -7.05 -25.40
CA VAL A 109 -16.77 -8.43 -25.72
C VAL A 109 -15.71 -8.45 -26.83
N SER A 110 -15.90 -7.67 -27.90
CA SER A 110 -14.92 -7.55 -29.00
C SER A 110 -13.59 -6.94 -28.54
N LYS A 111 -13.61 -5.99 -27.60
CA LYS A 111 -12.40 -5.41 -26.98
C LYS A 111 -11.68 -6.43 -26.11
N ALA A 112 -12.40 -7.25 -25.33
CA ALA A 112 -11.83 -8.32 -24.52
C ALA A 112 -11.14 -9.41 -25.37
N ILE A 113 -11.79 -9.88 -26.45
CA ILE A 113 -11.19 -10.80 -27.42
C ILE A 113 -9.88 -10.21 -27.98
N ARG A 114 -9.88 -8.93 -28.38
CA ARG A 114 -8.70 -8.27 -28.94
C ARG A 114 -7.56 -8.11 -27.91
N ILE A 115 -7.86 -7.82 -26.64
CA ILE A 115 -6.83 -7.75 -25.58
C ILE A 115 -6.14 -9.11 -25.43
N LEU A 116 -6.92 -10.18 -25.23
CA LEU A 116 -6.40 -11.53 -25.01
C LEU A 116 -5.60 -12.03 -26.24
N LYS A 117 -6.10 -11.77 -27.46
CA LYS A 117 -5.37 -12.07 -28.70
C LYS A 117 -4.00 -11.37 -28.72
N ASN A 118 -3.97 -10.06 -28.50
CA ASN A 118 -2.74 -9.28 -28.54
C ASN A 118 -1.74 -9.73 -27.45
N GLU A 119 -2.21 -10.09 -26.25
CA GLU A 119 -1.34 -10.62 -25.18
C GLU A 119 -0.77 -12.01 -25.53
N VAL A 120 -1.55 -12.89 -26.18
CA VAL A 120 -1.06 -14.18 -26.69
C VAL A 120 0.00 -13.95 -27.78
N GLU A 121 -0.27 -13.12 -28.78
CA GLU A 121 0.67 -12.80 -29.86
C GLU A 121 1.98 -12.18 -29.32
N THR A 122 1.88 -11.29 -28.33
CA THR A 122 3.05 -10.70 -27.65
C THR A 122 3.84 -11.75 -26.87
N THR A 123 3.15 -12.64 -26.15
CA THR A 123 3.81 -13.73 -25.40
C THR A 123 4.52 -14.69 -26.35
N MET A 124 3.90 -15.07 -27.46
CA MET A 124 4.51 -15.91 -28.50
C MET A 124 5.80 -15.29 -29.06
N ALA A 125 5.76 -13.99 -29.41
CA ALA A 125 6.92 -13.28 -29.92
C ALA A 125 8.07 -13.23 -28.91
N LEU A 126 7.78 -12.99 -27.62
CA LEU A 126 8.78 -12.97 -26.54
C LEU A 126 9.35 -14.36 -26.22
N LEU A 127 8.59 -15.43 -26.43
CA LEU A 127 9.08 -16.82 -26.37
C LEU A 127 9.81 -17.27 -27.64
N GLY A 128 9.94 -16.41 -28.65
CA GLY A 128 10.63 -16.71 -29.91
C GLY A 128 9.88 -17.66 -30.84
N ILE A 129 8.56 -17.82 -30.66
CA ILE A 129 7.72 -18.74 -31.46
C ILE A 129 6.78 -18.02 -32.42
N THR A 130 6.54 -18.66 -33.57
CA THR A 130 5.71 -18.16 -34.67
C THR A 130 4.42 -18.97 -34.88
N SER A 131 4.24 -20.07 -34.14
CA SER A 131 3.03 -20.89 -34.18
C SER A 131 2.78 -21.58 -32.83
N LEU A 132 1.51 -21.72 -32.44
CA LEU A 132 1.14 -22.47 -31.23
C LEU A 132 1.62 -23.93 -31.28
N ASN A 133 1.79 -24.52 -32.46
CA ASN A 133 2.31 -25.87 -32.64
C ASN A 133 3.81 -26.02 -32.25
N GLN A 134 4.50 -24.93 -31.93
CA GLN A 134 5.86 -24.95 -31.38
C GLN A 134 5.88 -25.01 -29.85
N LEU A 135 4.76 -24.68 -29.19
CA LEU A 135 4.60 -24.81 -27.74
C LEU A 135 4.67 -26.29 -27.33
N ASN A 136 5.36 -26.52 -26.22
CA ASN A 136 5.51 -27.81 -25.58
C ASN A 136 5.92 -27.57 -24.10
N PRO A 137 5.93 -28.60 -23.23
CA PRO A 137 6.13 -28.39 -21.80
C PRO A 137 7.47 -27.75 -21.39
N SER A 138 8.51 -27.77 -22.24
CA SER A 138 9.80 -27.11 -21.91
C SER A 138 9.69 -25.58 -21.76
N TYR A 139 8.66 -24.96 -22.32
CA TYR A 139 8.35 -23.53 -22.13
C TYR A 139 7.76 -23.21 -20.75
N VAL A 140 7.39 -24.23 -19.94
CA VAL A 140 6.82 -24.06 -18.60
C VAL A 140 7.67 -24.80 -17.58
N ARG A 141 8.39 -24.06 -16.73
CA ARG A 141 9.13 -24.64 -15.61
C ARG A 141 8.15 -25.10 -14.52
N ILE A 142 7.72 -26.35 -14.60
CA ILE A 142 7.05 -27.04 -13.50
C ILE A 142 8.10 -27.23 -12.38
N PRO A 143 7.92 -26.67 -11.17
CA PRO A 143 8.83 -26.89 -10.07
C PRO A 143 8.68 -28.31 -9.55
N ILE A 144 9.62 -29.20 -9.90
CA ILE A 144 9.75 -30.50 -9.23
C ILE A 144 10.26 -30.23 -7.82
N ILE A 145 9.35 -30.24 -6.85
CA ILE A 145 9.70 -30.27 -5.43
C ILE A 145 10.35 -31.63 -5.16
N LYS A 146 11.68 -31.68 -5.30
CA LYS A 146 12.47 -32.85 -4.91
C LYS A 146 12.49 -32.93 -3.40
N LEU A 147 11.58 -33.72 -2.86
CA LEU A 147 11.55 -34.08 -1.45
C LEU A 147 12.82 -34.85 -1.09
N ASP A 148 13.38 -34.48 0.07
CA ASP A 148 14.67 -34.93 0.54
C ASP A 148 14.69 -36.46 0.76
N PRO A 149 15.80 -37.18 0.50
CA PRO A 149 15.92 -38.61 0.84
C PRO A 149 15.54 -38.96 2.29
N VAL A 150 15.57 -38.03 3.25
CA VAL A 150 15.03 -38.23 4.62
C VAL A 150 13.55 -38.62 4.61
N LEU A 151 12.72 -38.07 3.72
CA LEU A 151 11.29 -38.39 3.68
C LEU A 151 11.00 -39.81 3.19
N ARG A 152 11.84 -40.36 2.30
CA ARG A 152 11.72 -41.77 1.86
C ARG A 152 11.94 -42.77 3.00
N LEU A 153 12.68 -42.37 4.04
CA LEU A 153 12.85 -43.18 5.25
C LEU A 153 11.59 -43.15 6.14
N LEU A 154 10.84 -42.03 6.12
CA LEU A 154 9.58 -41.89 6.86
C LEU A 154 8.43 -42.65 6.17
N ASP A 155 8.31 -42.55 4.83
CA ASP A 155 7.35 -43.35 4.04
C ASP A 155 7.49 -44.85 4.34
N ALA A 156 8.73 -45.34 4.36
CA ALA A 156 9.07 -46.74 4.60
C ALA A 156 8.84 -47.23 6.05
N ILE A 157 8.60 -46.31 7.00
CA ILE A 157 8.37 -46.63 8.42
C ILE A 157 6.90 -46.43 8.81
N PHE A 158 6.22 -45.41 8.27
CA PHE A 158 4.89 -44.98 8.73
C PHE A 158 3.72 -45.21 7.76
N GLY A 159 3.97 -45.48 6.48
CA GLY A 159 3.01 -46.12 5.57
C GLY A 159 1.59 -45.54 5.54
N CYS A 160 1.44 -44.21 5.48
CA CYS A 160 0.13 -43.56 5.50
C CYS A 160 0.11 -42.33 4.58
N GLU A 161 -0.76 -42.33 3.56
CA GLU A 161 -0.87 -41.26 2.56
C GLU A 161 -1.62 -40.04 3.12
N CYS A 162 -0.91 -39.14 3.80
CA CYS A 162 -1.37 -37.79 4.14
C CYS A 162 -0.18 -36.86 4.44
N PHE A 163 -0.39 -35.55 4.27
CA PHE A 163 0.62 -34.47 4.29
C PHE A 163 1.66 -34.54 3.17
N LEU A 164 1.52 -33.66 2.16
CA LEU A 164 2.63 -33.02 1.44
C LEU A 164 2.09 -31.97 0.44
N SER A 165 1.71 -30.79 0.92
CA SER A 165 1.07 -29.75 0.09
C SER A 165 1.37 -28.31 0.57
N GLU A 166 2.62 -28.00 0.88
CA GLU A 166 3.08 -26.64 1.17
C GLU A 166 4.38 -26.35 0.41
N ILE A 167 4.34 -25.44 -0.57
CA ILE A 167 5.46 -24.60 -1.06
C ILE A 167 4.93 -23.57 -2.10
N ILE A 168 4.83 -22.32 -1.63
CA ILE A 168 5.16 -21.04 -2.30
C ILE A 168 4.82 -20.86 -3.80
N VAL A 169 3.86 -19.96 -4.08
CA VAL A 169 4.03 -18.78 -4.97
C VAL A 169 3.27 -17.60 -4.34
N ALA A 170 3.81 -16.38 -4.34
CA ALA A 170 3.23 -15.23 -3.62
C ALA A 170 3.27 -13.91 -4.42
N ILE A 171 2.24 -13.06 -4.19
CA ILE A 171 2.14 -11.61 -4.50
C ILE A 171 1.07 -11.09 -3.50
N LEU A 172 1.31 -10.65 -2.24
CA LEU A 172 2.15 -9.61 -1.61
C LEU A 172 1.46 -8.21 -1.58
N LEU A 173 1.35 -7.45 -0.46
CA LEU A 173 0.48 -6.23 -0.27
C LEU A 173 1.06 -5.04 0.55
N VAL A 174 0.75 -3.78 0.21
CA VAL A 174 1.08 -2.53 0.98
C VAL A 174 0.02 -2.07 2.00
N SER A 175 0.45 -1.55 3.16
CA SER A 175 -0.27 -0.56 4.00
C SER A 175 0.70 0.46 4.64
N LEU A 176 0.19 1.45 5.41
CA LEU A 176 1.00 2.57 5.96
C LEU A 176 0.83 2.73 7.48
N ALA A 177 1.95 2.71 8.21
CA ALA A 177 2.12 3.06 9.63
C ALA A 177 3.60 3.46 9.87
N ARG A 178 3.96 4.25 10.89
CA ARG A 178 5.34 4.82 11.08
C ARG A 178 6.25 3.93 11.98
N VAL A 179 7.53 4.29 12.13
CA VAL A 179 8.57 3.79 13.12
C VAL A 179 9.77 2.88 12.58
N ARG A 180 10.67 2.18 13.35
CA ARG A 180 12.16 1.83 13.16
C ARG A 180 12.84 0.39 13.65
N GLU A 181 14.03 0.20 14.34
CA GLU A 181 14.69 -1.03 15.05
C GLU A 181 15.40 -0.87 16.50
N HIS A 182 16.60 -1.43 16.91
CA HIS A 182 17.86 -0.88 17.59
C HIS A 182 18.97 -2.00 17.80
N PRO A 183 20.32 -1.74 17.85
CA PRO A 183 21.28 -1.57 16.75
C PRO A 183 22.41 -2.65 16.61
N GLY A 184 23.00 -2.84 15.39
CA GLY A 184 24.37 -3.43 15.28
C GLY A 184 25.00 -3.80 13.89
N TYR A 185 26.09 -3.11 13.52
CA TYR A 185 27.15 -3.48 12.54
C TYR A 185 26.92 -3.26 11.01
N ALA A 186 27.98 -3.47 10.19
CA ALA A 186 28.26 -2.65 8.99
C ALA A 186 28.12 -3.28 7.58
N ARG A 187 27.95 -2.38 6.59
CA ARG A 187 27.88 -2.47 5.11
C ARG A 187 28.96 -3.32 4.41
N PRO A 188 28.73 -3.88 3.18
CA PRO A 188 28.67 -3.08 1.93
C PRO A 188 27.74 -3.49 0.75
N GLU A 189 27.42 -2.47 -0.07
CA GLU A 189 27.15 -2.42 -1.52
C GLU A 189 26.30 -3.49 -2.26
N CYS A 190 25.20 -3.04 -2.89
CA CYS A 190 24.78 -3.54 -4.21
C CYS A 190 23.88 -2.52 -4.96
N ASP A 191 24.03 -2.42 -6.28
CA ASP A 191 23.26 -1.55 -7.18
C ASP A 191 22.12 -2.32 -7.87
N ARG A 192 20.88 -1.81 -7.84
CA ARG A 192 19.86 -1.80 -8.94
C ARG A 192 18.45 -1.37 -8.48
N PRO A 193 17.64 -0.77 -9.37
CA PRO A 193 16.26 -0.37 -9.05
C PRO A 193 15.22 -1.47 -9.32
N VAL A 194 14.16 -1.51 -8.50
CA VAL A 194 12.91 -2.24 -8.75
C VAL A 194 11.72 -1.32 -8.43
N HIS A 195 10.60 -1.47 -9.13
CA HIS A 195 9.30 -0.88 -8.78
C HIS A 195 8.30 -2.02 -8.59
N SER A 196 7.39 -1.94 -7.60
CA SER A 196 6.35 -2.94 -7.39
C SER A 196 5.06 -2.37 -6.77
N ILE A 197 3.93 -3.02 -7.08
CA ILE A 197 2.55 -2.75 -6.63
C ILE A 197 1.88 -4.12 -6.37
N ILE A 198 1.04 -4.24 -5.34
CA ILE A 198 0.91 -5.46 -4.49
C ILE A 198 -0.33 -5.32 -3.54
N THR A 199 -1.38 -6.19 -3.25
CA THR A 199 -1.93 -7.57 -3.59
C THR A 199 -2.05 -8.64 -2.44
N MET A 200 -3.25 -8.97 -1.92
CA MET A 200 -3.41 -9.70 -0.62
C MET A 200 -3.58 -11.25 -0.65
N SER A 201 -3.31 -11.96 0.46
CA SER A 201 -3.68 -13.39 0.68
C SER A 201 -3.74 -13.81 2.19
N ILE A 202 -4.49 -14.87 2.51
CA ILE A 202 -4.73 -15.42 3.88
C ILE A 202 -4.46 -16.94 3.89
N GLY A 203 -3.88 -17.49 4.97
CA GLY A 203 -3.68 -18.94 5.16
C GLY A 203 -4.20 -19.46 6.52
N ASN A 204 -4.80 -20.66 6.50
CA ASN A 204 -5.37 -21.32 7.69
C ASN A 204 -4.47 -22.46 8.21
N GLY A 205 -4.11 -22.42 9.49
CA GLY A 205 -3.49 -23.55 10.18
C GLY A 205 -4.53 -24.58 10.65
N LYS A 206 -4.18 -25.87 10.61
CA LYS A 206 -5.09 -26.96 11.01
C LYS A 206 -4.94 -27.33 12.48
N ALA A 207 -6.07 -27.43 13.18
CA ALA A 207 -6.18 -28.17 14.43
C ALA A 207 -7.08 -29.41 14.26
N SER A 208 -6.58 -30.56 14.68
CA SER A 208 -7.37 -31.78 14.92
C SER A 208 -6.67 -32.57 16.03
N SER A 209 -7.32 -33.00 17.12
CA SER A 209 -8.76 -33.05 17.35
C SER A 209 -9.11 -33.14 18.83
N PHE A 210 -10.07 -32.34 19.30
CA PHE A 210 -10.94 -32.67 20.44
C PHE A 210 -12.20 -31.80 20.39
N ILE A 211 -13.34 -32.31 20.87
CA ILE A 211 -14.58 -31.53 20.97
C ILE A 211 -14.53 -30.72 22.26
N ASN A 212 -14.13 -29.45 22.16
CA ASN A 212 -14.66 -28.30 22.92
C ASN A 212 -13.95 -27.01 22.48
N SER A 213 -14.73 -26.03 22.03
CA SER A 213 -14.46 -24.58 22.06
C SER A 213 -12.99 -24.11 22.18
N PHE A 214 -12.22 -24.18 21.09
CA PHE A 214 -10.98 -23.41 20.94
C PHE A 214 -10.84 -22.84 19.50
N PRO A 215 -10.19 -21.68 19.35
CA PRO A 215 -9.88 -21.00 18.08
C PRO A 215 -8.89 -21.77 17.18
N LEU A 216 -8.73 -21.29 15.93
CA LEU A 216 -7.75 -21.78 14.96
C LEU A 216 -6.64 -20.75 14.70
N PRO A 217 -5.38 -21.19 14.48
CA PRO A 217 -4.30 -20.32 14.04
C PRO A 217 -4.47 -19.89 12.58
N VAL A 218 -4.31 -18.59 12.33
CA VAL A 218 -4.38 -17.95 11.00
C VAL A 218 -3.06 -17.21 10.75
N SER A 219 -2.55 -17.30 9.52
CA SER A 219 -1.26 -16.74 9.11
C SER A 219 -1.44 -15.90 7.83
N ILE A 220 -1.05 -14.62 7.88
CA ILE A 220 -1.34 -13.62 6.84
C ILE A 220 -0.04 -12.89 6.47
N ARG A 221 0.31 -12.82 5.19
CA ARG A 221 1.51 -12.11 4.73
C ARG A 221 1.18 -10.66 4.43
N VAL A 222 1.90 -9.73 5.07
CA VAL A 222 1.65 -8.28 5.04
C VAL A 222 2.93 -7.56 4.59
N SER A 223 2.80 -6.38 3.99
CA SER A 223 3.93 -5.45 3.81
C SER A 223 3.52 -4.00 4.09
N THR A 224 4.40 -3.22 4.71
CA THR A 224 4.08 -1.92 5.28
C THR A 224 5.18 -0.91 4.95
N ILE A 225 4.84 0.34 4.61
CA ILE A 225 5.80 1.44 4.34
C ILE A 225 5.73 2.50 5.45
N ILE A 226 6.90 2.93 5.96
CA ILE A 226 7.04 3.32 7.38
C ILE A 226 8.05 4.46 7.61
N TYR A 227 7.66 5.66 8.06
CA TYR A 227 8.57 6.83 8.18
C TYR A 227 8.83 7.23 9.64
N CYS A 228 10.05 7.50 10.15
CA CYS A 228 10.26 7.98 11.54
C CYS A 228 11.68 8.47 11.91
N GLU A 229 11.89 8.95 13.15
CA GLU A 229 13.09 9.61 13.74
C GLU A 229 13.21 9.39 15.30
N THR A 230 14.42 9.54 15.89
CA THR A 230 15.07 8.76 17.00
C THR A 230 14.55 8.76 18.46
N THR A 231 15.15 7.90 19.30
CA THR A 231 15.05 7.73 20.77
C THR A 231 16.43 7.86 21.46
N THR A 232 16.49 7.81 22.79
CA THR A 232 17.72 7.58 23.57
C THR A 232 17.39 6.84 24.89
N THR A 233 18.39 6.25 25.53
CA THR A 233 18.31 5.11 26.49
C THR A 233 17.35 5.26 27.69
N ILE A 234 16.76 4.12 28.06
CA ILE A 234 15.77 3.92 29.13
C ILE A 234 16.15 4.52 30.50
N HIS A 235 15.44 5.57 30.92
CA HIS A 235 15.03 5.73 32.32
C HIS A 235 13.66 6.42 32.43
N GLN A 236 12.93 6.10 33.51
CA GLN A 236 11.50 6.38 33.67
C GLN A 236 11.13 7.88 33.55
N LEU A 237 10.53 8.27 32.41
CA LEU A 237 9.89 9.58 32.24
C LEU A 237 8.76 9.48 31.19
N LYS A 238 7.65 10.19 31.42
CA LYS A 238 6.55 10.33 30.47
C LYS A 238 7.00 11.20 29.28
N MET A 239 7.50 10.58 28.22
CA MET A 239 7.96 11.29 27.02
C MET A 239 6.77 11.72 26.16
N LEU A 240 6.15 12.85 26.53
CA LEU A 240 5.42 13.68 25.58
C LEU A 240 6.43 14.20 24.54
N LEU A 241 6.17 14.00 23.25
CA LEU A 241 6.99 14.61 22.21
C LEU A 241 6.97 16.14 22.35
N PRO A 242 8.06 16.85 21.98
CA PRO A 242 8.08 18.30 21.98
C PRO A 242 6.89 18.87 21.21
N ASN A 243 5.97 19.54 21.91
CA ASN A 243 4.81 20.24 21.34
C ASN A 243 5.04 21.75 21.47
N ALA A 244 6.23 22.18 21.03
CA ALA A 244 6.60 23.58 20.98
C ALA A 244 5.75 24.27 19.91
N LYS A 245 5.05 25.34 20.27
CA LYS A 245 4.27 26.12 19.30
C LYS A 245 5.19 27.07 18.53
N PRO A 246 4.94 27.34 17.23
CA PRO A 246 5.71 28.30 16.48
C PRO A 246 5.62 29.70 17.11
N VAL A 247 6.75 30.38 17.19
CA VAL A 247 6.93 31.70 17.80
C VAL A 247 7.12 32.74 16.72
N LYS A 248 6.22 33.75 16.67
CA LYS A 248 6.40 34.91 15.80
C LYS A 248 7.53 35.81 16.34
N LEU A 249 8.47 36.15 15.47
CA LEU A 249 9.56 37.10 15.72
C LEU A 249 9.24 38.47 15.11
N THR A 250 8.59 38.47 13.95
CA THR A 250 7.94 39.64 13.33
C THR A 250 6.58 39.22 12.77
N ASP A 251 5.86 40.10 12.08
CA ASP A 251 4.63 39.72 11.37
C ASP A 251 4.89 38.64 10.29
N ASN A 252 6.06 38.72 9.64
CA ASN A 252 6.48 37.88 8.51
C ASN A 252 7.40 36.71 8.90
N VAL A 253 8.17 36.84 9.99
CA VAL A 253 9.19 35.86 10.40
C VAL A 253 8.70 35.07 11.62
N THR A 254 8.64 33.74 11.49
CA THR A 254 8.17 32.81 12.52
C THR A 254 9.17 31.67 12.68
N ILE A 255 9.64 31.39 13.90
CA ILE A 255 10.53 30.25 14.21
C ILE A 255 9.73 29.09 14.83
N HIS A 256 10.14 27.86 14.52
CA HIS A 256 9.62 26.63 15.08
C HIS A 256 10.78 25.75 15.56
N ALA A 257 10.76 25.36 16.83
CA ALA A 257 11.70 24.40 17.38
C ALA A 257 11.41 22.98 16.84
N PRO A 258 12.38 22.06 16.83
CA PRO A 258 12.18 20.66 16.45
C PRO A 258 11.02 20.00 17.21
N LEU A 259 10.21 19.22 16.49
CA LEU A 259 9.08 18.44 17.00
C LEU A 259 9.39 16.95 17.20
N SER A 260 10.54 16.48 16.71
CA SER A 260 11.02 15.12 16.95
C SER A 260 11.46 14.93 18.40
N ARG A 261 11.57 13.67 18.83
CA ARG A 261 12.13 13.26 20.13
C ARG A 261 13.60 13.68 20.31
N GLN A 262 14.38 13.87 19.23
CA GLN A 262 15.77 14.35 19.31
C GLN A 262 15.84 15.75 19.95
N GLY A 263 14.83 16.59 19.71
CA GLY A 263 14.70 17.91 20.33
C GLY A 263 15.77 18.94 19.91
N HIS A 264 16.66 18.60 18.98
CA HIS A 264 17.58 19.51 18.31
C HIS A 264 17.76 19.09 16.84
N GLY A 265 18.39 19.95 16.03
CA GLY A 265 18.75 19.64 14.65
C GLY A 265 19.21 20.88 13.87
N PRO A 266 19.74 20.71 12.65
CA PRO A 266 20.19 21.80 11.78
C PRO A 266 19.11 22.84 11.49
N GLY A 267 19.53 24.04 11.11
CA GLY A 267 18.62 25.13 10.75
C GLY A 267 18.13 25.06 9.31
N ILE A 268 16.83 25.30 9.09
CA ILE A 268 16.23 25.53 7.77
C ILE A 268 15.50 26.87 7.76
N ILE A 269 15.73 27.67 6.71
CA ILE A 269 14.95 28.87 6.40
C ILE A 269 14.02 28.54 5.22
N ILE A 270 12.70 28.63 5.42
CA ILE A 270 11.71 28.45 4.35
C ILE A 270 11.12 29.80 3.91
N ILE A 271 11.07 30.05 2.59
CA ILE A 271 10.62 31.32 2.01
C ILE A 271 9.39 31.06 1.13
N ARG A 272 8.24 31.63 1.50
CA ARG A 272 6.92 31.23 1.00
C ARG A 272 5.95 32.40 0.90
N ASP A 273 5.15 32.44 -0.17
CA ASP A 273 4.02 33.36 -0.29
C ASP A 273 2.88 32.99 0.70
N ASP A 274 2.23 33.98 1.33
CA ASP A 274 0.93 33.72 1.97
C ASP A 274 -0.07 33.23 0.91
N THR A 275 -0.90 32.26 1.27
CA THR A 275 -1.82 31.58 0.35
C THR A 275 -3.17 32.31 0.33
N PRO A 276 -3.50 33.09 -0.72
CA PRO A 276 -4.71 33.89 -0.76
C PRO A 276 -5.96 33.01 -0.76
N THR A 277 -7.06 33.49 -0.18
CA THR A 277 -8.31 32.71 -0.03
C THR A 277 -8.81 32.11 -1.35
N SER A 278 -8.62 32.80 -2.48
CA SER A 278 -8.98 32.34 -3.84
C SER A 278 -8.04 31.28 -4.46
N GLN A 279 -6.98 30.91 -3.75
CA GLN A 279 -6.02 29.86 -4.12
C GLN A 279 -5.87 28.79 -3.04
N ARG A 280 -6.66 28.85 -1.96
CA ARG A 280 -6.63 27.82 -0.92
C ARG A 280 -7.20 26.50 -1.41
N ASN A 281 -6.62 25.41 -0.93
CA ASN A 281 -7.19 24.08 -1.06
C ASN A 281 -8.47 24.00 -0.21
N GLU A 282 -9.57 23.53 -0.80
CA GLU A 282 -10.84 23.30 -0.10
C GLU A 282 -10.92 21.87 0.49
N ARG A 283 -9.99 20.97 0.11
CA ARG A 283 -9.85 19.64 0.68
C ARG A 283 -8.97 19.69 1.93
N SER A 284 -9.23 18.78 2.87
CA SER A 284 -8.23 18.39 3.87
C SER A 284 -6.97 17.82 3.21
N THR A 285 -5.87 17.69 3.95
CA THR A 285 -4.67 16.96 3.53
C THR A 285 -4.13 16.16 4.72
N LEU A 286 -3.45 15.03 4.47
CA LEU A 286 -2.67 14.35 5.52
C LEU A 286 -1.30 15.00 5.71
N ASP A 287 -0.78 15.61 4.65
CA ASP A 287 0.49 16.32 4.65
C ASP A 287 0.37 17.63 5.44
N PRO A 288 1.20 17.86 6.49
CA PRO A 288 1.20 19.11 7.25
C PRO A 288 1.92 20.24 6.50
N GLU A 289 1.60 21.48 6.86
CA GLU A 289 2.20 22.68 6.26
C GLU A 289 3.72 22.73 6.47
N PRO A 290 4.52 23.25 5.51
CA PRO A 290 5.99 23.16 5.53
C PRO A 290 6.69 23.55 6.84
N LEU A 291 6.19 24.54 7.58
CA LEU A 291 6.76 24.96 8.86
C LEU A 291 6.71 23.84 9.93
N GLN A 292 5.59 23.10 10.00
CA GLN A 292 5.47 21.92 10.86
C GLN A 292 6.20 20.73 10.24
N LYS A 293 6.04 20.51 8.92
CA LYS A 293 6.60 19.34 8.22
C LYS A 293 8.12 19.25 8.37
N TRP A 294 8.85 20.37 8.26
CA TRP A 294 10.31 20.38 8.48
C TRP A 294 10.71 20.30 9.96
N ALA A 295 9.86 20.77 10.89
CA ALA A 295 10.11 20.63 12.32
C ALA A 295 9.87 19.19 12.81
N GLU A 296 8.94 18.44 12.19
CA GLU A 296 8.74 17.01 12.42
C GLU A 296 9.92 16.15 11.91
N GLU A 297 10.67 16.64 10.92
CA GLU A 297 11.96 16.09 10.43
C GLU A 297 13.16 16.60 11.27
N SER A 298 12.90 16.98 12.53
CA SER A 298 13.81 17.56 13.55
C SER A 298 14.62 18.82 13.20
N TYR A 299 14.36 19.53 12.10
CA TYR A 299 15.04 20.80 11.85
C TYR A 299 14.53 21.92 12.77
N THR A 300 15.40 22.87 13.13
CA THR A 300 14.91 24.18 13.63
C THR A 300 14.52 25.00 12.41
N VAL A 301 13.24 25.39 12.30
CA VAL A 301 12.69 25.98 11.07
C VAL A 301 12.33 27.45 11.28
N VAL A 302 12.81 28.33 10.40
CA VAL A 302 12.32 29.71 10.31
C VAL A 302 11.55 29.91 9.02
N GLN A 303 10.25 30.22 9.10
CA GLN A 303 9.46 30.68 7.96
C GLN A 303 9.57 32.19 7.80
N VAL A 304 9.97 32.61 6.61
CA VAL A 304 9.79 33.97 6.08
C VAL A 304 8.59 33.94 5.14
N THR A 305 7.47 34.50 5.59
CA THR A 305 6.27 34.70 4.76
C THR A 305 6.42 35.99 3.94
N VAL A 306 6.20 35.90 2.63
CA VAL A 306 6.32 37.02 1.68
C VAL A 306 4.99 37.34 1.00
N SER A 307 4.90 38.55 0.45
CA SER A 307 3.78 39.05 -0.35
C SER A 307 4.33 39.73 -1.61
N SER A 308 3.50 39.96 -2.64
CA SER A 308 3.93 40.36 -4.01
C SER A 308 4.87 41.58 -4.11
N ASP A 309 4.87 42.45 -3.10
CA ASP A 309 5.60 43.71 -3.08
C ASP A 309 6.53 43.80 -1.86
N HIS A 310 6.91 42.65 -1.25
CA HIS A 310 7.60 42.60 0.04
C HIS A 310 8.98 43.30 0.02
N PRO A 311 9.13 44.48 0.66
CA PRO A 311 10.30 45.33 0.47
C PRO A 311 11.51 44.89 1.29
N ALA A 312 11.33 44.00 2.27
CA ALA A 312 12.30 43.71 3.32
C ALA A 312 12.82 42.26 3.31
N VAL A 313 12.60 41.49 2.23
CA VAL A 313 12.93 40.05 2.19
C VAL A 313 14.40 39.72 2.53
N LYS A 314 15.32 40.66 2.26
CA LYS A 314 16.75 40.56 2.60
C LYS A 314 17.02 40.80 4.08
N GLU A 315 16.28 41.70 4.73
CA GLU A 315 16.32 41.88 6.18
C GLU A 315 15.70 40.68 6.90
N ASP A 316 14.57 40.17 6.41
CA ASP A 316 13.90 39.01 7.02
C ASP A 316 14.74 37.72 6.87
N LEU A 317 15.52 37.57 5.77
CA LEU A 317 16.55 36.53 5.66
C LEU A 317 17.64 36.70 6.72
N HIS A 318 18.15 37.91 6.94
CA HIS A 318 19.16 38.17 7.97
C HIS A 318 18.61 37.87 9.38
N ARG A 319 17.39 38.33 9.69
CA ARG A 319 16.66 38.00 10.94
C ARG A 319 16.46 36.50 11.12
N ALA A 320 16.25 35.75 10.04
CA ALA A 320 16.11 34.29 10.11
C ALA A 320 17.44 33.58 10.43
N ILE A 321 18.56 34.07 9.89
CA ILE A 321 19.91 33.58 10.22
C ILE A 321 20.26 33.90 11.68
N ASP A 322 19.98 35.13 12.14
CA ASP A 322 20.14 35.54 13.54
C ASP A 322 19.29 34.68 14.48
N ALA A 323 18.04 34.38 14.10
CA ALA A 323 17.13 33.57 14.89
C ALA A 323 17.61 32.12 15.05
N LEU A 324 18.11 31.49 13.98
CA LEU A 324 18.73 30.15 14.04
C LEU A 324 20.01 30.16 14.90
N SER A 325 20.87 31.15 14.68
CA SER A 325 22.10 31.35 15.47
C SER A 325 21.82 31.58 16.97
N GLY A 326 20.72 32.24 17.29
CA GLY A 326 20.27 32.49 18.66
C GLY A 326 19.47 31.35 19.32
N HIS A 327 19.03 30.33 18.59
CA HIS A 327 18.15 29.29 19.13
C HIS A 327 18.93 28.15 19.81
N ASP A 328 18.48 27.68 20.98
CA ASP A 328 19.20 26.64 21.74
C ASP A 328 19.09 25.25 21.10
N ASN A 329 17.98 24.95 20.41
CA ASN A 329 17.75 23.66 19.73
C ASN A 329 18.30 23.61 18.29
N CYS A 330 19.00 24.64 17.82
CA CYS A 330 19.56 24.66 16.47
C CYS A 330 21.03 24.22 16.46
N ASP A 331 21.35 23.23 15.64
CA ASP A 331 22.74 22.85 15.38
C ASP A 331 23.37 23.91 14.45
N LYS A 332 24.44 24.54 14.95
CA LYS A 332 25.06 25.72 14.32
C LYS A 332 26.31 25.36 13.52
N GLU A 333 26.98 24.27 13.89
CA GLU A 333 28.22 23.80 13.26
C GLU A 333 27.96 23.20 11.87
N THR A 334 26.79 22.60 11.67
CA THR A 334 26.28 22.07 10.39
C THR A 334 25.96 23.18 9.38
N GLY A 335 25.70 24.40 9.84
CA GLY A 335 25.11 25.46 9.04
C GLY A 335 23.65 25.20 8.67
N TYR A 336 23.15 25.97 7.69
CA TYR A 336 21.73 26.10 7.41
C TYR A 336 21.33 25.78 5.96
N GLY A 337 20.14 25.24 5.76
CA GLY A 337 19.50 25.09 4.45
C GLY A 337 18.51 26.21 4.15
N VAL A 338 18.33 26.57 2.88
CA VAL A 338 17.25 27.47 2.44
C VAL A 338 16.31 26.73 1.49
N ILE A 339 15.00 26.83 1.70
CA ILE A 339 13.97 26.26 0.82
C ILE A 339 13.07 27.38 0.29
N ILE A 340 13.13 27.62 -1.02
CA ILE A 340 12.37 28.66 -1.71
C ILE A 340 11.12 28.03 -2.34
N TYR A 341 9.98 28.22 -1.68
CA TYR A 341 8.66 27.84 -2.19
C TYR A 341 8.04 28.93 -3.08
N SER A 342 8.32 30.20 -2.79
CA SER A 342 7.90 31.34 -3.62
C SER A 342 8.79 31.48 -4.87
N PRO A 343 8.29 31.22 -6.10
CA PRO A 343 9.07 31.45 -7.32
C PRO A 343 9.23 32.94 -7.65
N SER A 344 8.48 33.83 -6.99
CA SER A 344 8.44 35.27 -7.29
C SER A 344 9.66 36.01 -6.73
N PHE A 345 10.06 35.71 -5.49
CA PHE A 345 11.17 36.39 -4.78
C PHE A 345 12.56 35.80 -5.07
N VAL A 346 12.60 34.81 -5.95
CA VAL A 346 13.80 34.11 -6.42
C VAL A 346 14.87 35.04 -6.99
N ALA A 347 14.49 36.11 -7.70
CA ALA A 347 15.42 36.93 -8.46
C ALA A 347 16.45 37.67 -7.59
N ASP A 348 15.98 38.27 -6.48
CA ASP A 348 16.78 39.16 -5.63
C ASP A 348 17.47 38.47 -4.46
N ILE A 349 17.03 37.26 -4.09
CA ILE A 349 17.47 36.60 -2.86
C ILE A 349 18.69 35.69 -3.02
N VAL A 350 18.95 35.15 -4.21
CA VAL A 350 20.11 34.25 -4.44
C VAL A 350 21.44 35.00 -4.28
N ASP A 351 21.50 36.26 -4.71
CA ASP A 351 22.62 37.18 -4.46
C ASP A 351 22.78 37.56 -2.99
N GLU A 352 21.76 37.36 -2.15
CA GLU A 352 21.84 37.57 -0.71
C GLU A 352 22.28 36.29 0.00
N ILE A 353 21.69 35.15 -0.36
CA ILE A 353 22.04 33.82 0.17
C ILE A 353 23.52 33.48 -0.09
N ASP A 354 24.05 33.80 -1.29
CA ASP A 354 25.44 33.52 -1.64
C ASP A 354 26.48 34.32 -0.81
N LYS A 355 26.06 35.28 0.03
CA LYS A 355 26.95 36.04 0.94
C LYS A 355 27.20 35.39 2.29
N TYR A 356 26.31 34.49 2.73
CA TYR A 356 26.35 33.89 4.07
C TYR A 356 27.03 32.52 4.01
N ASP A 357 28.21 32.38 4.62
CA ASP A 357 28.95 31.11 4.65
C ASP A 357 28.27 30.05 5.53
N GLU A 358 27.38 30.47 6.44
CA GLU A 358 26.53 29.62 7.27
C GLU A 358 25.55 28.80 6.42
N ILE A 359 25.02 29.36 5.33
CA ILE A 359 24.10 28.64 4.44
C ILE A 359 24.90 27.66 3.58
N LYS A 360 24.53 26.37 3.60
CA LYS A 360 25.22 25.31 2.86
C LYS A 360 24.50 24.86 1.60
N ALA A 361 23.17 24.90 1.58
CA ALA A 361 22.36 24.31 0.52
C ALA A 361 21.08 25.09 0.19
N ILE A 362 20.66 25.03 -1.07
CA ILE A 362 19.46 25.73 -1.58
C ILE A 362 18.52 24.74 -2.28
N VAL A 363 17.28 24.66 -1.81
CA VAL A 363 16.17 24.00 -2.51
C VAL A 363 15.28 25.07 -3.14
N SER A 364 14.78 24.88 -4.36
CA SER A 364 13.84 25.82 -5.00
C SER A 364 12.77 25.12 -5.82
N TYR A 365 11.52 25.56 -5.65
CA TYR A 365 10.39 25.16 -6.49
C TYR A 365 10.16 26.12 -7.67
N GLY A 366 10.92 27.22 -7.73
CA GLY A 366 11.05 28.10 -8.89
C GLY A 366 12.40 27.94 -9.60
N ARG A 367 12.49 28.36 -10.87
CA ARG A 367 13.77 28.40 -11.61
C ARG A 367 14.56 29.63 -11.20
N LEU A 368 15.74 29.45 -10.60
CA LEU A 368 16.60 30.57 -10.20
C LEU A 368 17.11 31.37 -11.42
N THR A 369 17.18 32.70 -11.29
CA THR A 369 17.60 33.64 -12.36
C THR A 369 19.04 33.43 -12.81
N ARG A 370 19.90 32.94 -11.90
CA ARG A 370 21.23 32.41 -12.17
C ARG A 370 21.46 31.14 -11.36
N THR A 371 22.53 30.41 -11.68
CA THR A 371 23.07 29.34 -10.83
C THR A 371 23.63 29.95 -9.53
N PRO A 372 23.30 29.42 -8.35
CA PRO A 372 23.96 29.76 -7.08
C PRO A 372 25.43 29.31 -7.06
N ASN A 373 26.20 29.87 -6.12
CA ASN A 373 27.55 29.37 -5.82
C ASN A 373 27.53 28.14 -4.90
N LYS A 374 26.42 27.93 -4.18
CA LYS A 374 26.19 26.83 -3.24
C LYS A 374 25.52 25.60 -3.91
N PRO A 375 25.68 24.38 -3.34
CA PRO A 375 24.89 23.21 -3.71
C PRO A 375 23.38 23.50 -3.85
N PHE A 376 22.74 22.99 -4.92
CA PHE A 376 21.32 23.27 -5.18
C PHE A 376 20.47 22.08 -5.67
N LEU A 377 19.18 22.13 -5.35
CA LEU A 377 18.15 21.18 -5.79
C LEU A 377 16.91 21.93 -6.29
N TYR A 378 16.51 21.71 -7.54
CA TYR A 378 15.30 22.32 -8.10
C TYR A 378 14.17 21.31 -8.33
N HIS A 379 12.94 21.79 -8.15
CA HIS A 379 11.70 21.05 -8.38
C HIS A 379 10.76 21.86 -9.28
N LEU A 380 10.87 21.66 -10.61
CA LEU A 380 10.22 22.52 -11.59
C LEU A 380 8.92 21.88 -12.14
N PRO A 381 7.79 22.63 -12.18
CA PRO A 381 6.51 22.20 -12.76
C PRO A 381 6.52 22.32 -14.29
N GLU A 382 7.52 21.74 -14.95
CA GLU A 382 7.66 21.81 -16.41
C GLU A 382 8.10 20.46 -17.00
N GLN A 383 7.84 20.29 -18.30
CA GLN A 383 8.15 19.07 -19.06
C GLN A 383 9.66 18.82 -19.17
N GLY A 384 10.07 17.55 -19.26
CA GLY A 384 11.44 17.11 -19.52
C GLY A 384 11.93 16.00 -18.60
N THR A 385 13.25 15.75 -18.59
CA THR A 385 13.91 14.73 -17.76
C THR A 385 14.80 15.34 -16.67
N LYS A 386 15.26 14.51 -15.72
CA LYS A 386 16.19 14.93 -14.66
C LYS A 386 17.51 15.43 -15.25
N GLU A 387 17.93 16.63 -14.85
CA GLU A 387 19.27 17.18 -15.14
C GLU A 387 20.15 17.13 -13.88
N LYS A 388 21.46 17.02 -14.07
CA LYS A 388 22.47 17.04 -13.01
C LYS A 388 23.71 17.80 -13.49
N SER A 389 24.20 18.72 -12.67
CA SER A 389 25.52 19.35 -12.79
C SER A 389 26.46 18.85 -11.70
N GLU A 390 27.66 19.43 -11.60
CA GLU A 390 28.56 19.17 -10.46
C GLU A 390 28.01 19.73 -9.14
N SER A 391 27.37 20.92 -9.20
CA SER A 391 26.86 21.65 -8.04
C SER A 391 25.36 21.49 -7.76
N GLY A 392 24.61 20.75 -8.58
CA GLY A 392 23.18 20.62 -8.32
C GLY A 392 22.39 19.67 -9.21
N VAL A 393 21.10 19.57 -8.90
CA VAL A 393 20.17 18.62 -9.53
C VAL A 393 18.83 19.29 -9.82
N ILE A 394 18.29 19.10 -11.03
CA ILE A 394 16.97 19.60 -11.41
C ILE A 394 16.04 18.41 -11.65
N TYR A 395 14.97 18.35 -10.89
CA TYR A 395 13.86 17.41 -11.10
C TYR A 395 12.68 18.14 -11.73
N ARG A 396 12.00 17.42 -12.62
CA ARG A 396 10.92 17.92 -13.47
C ARG A 396 9.63 17.15 -13.18
N TYR A 397 8.51 17.86 -13.09
CA TYR A 397 7.20 17.30 -12.74
C TYR A 397 6.20 17.68 -13.85
N PRO A 398 6.02 16.83 -14.87
CA PRO A 398 5.24 17.16 -16.07
C PRO A 398 3.72 17.24 -15.84
N GLU A 399 3.23 16.64 -14.74
CA GLU A 399 1.79 16.48 -14.44
C GLU A 399 1.24 17.53 -13.45
N VAL A 400 2.09 18.43 -12.90
CA VAL A 400 1.68 19.42 -11.89
C VAL A 400 1.57 20.83 -12.48
N VAL A 401 0.63 21.62 -11.97
CA VAL A 401 0.21 22.89 -12.61
C VAL A 401 1.12 24.08 -12.27
N SER A 402 1.70 24.10 -11.06
CA SER A 402 2.50 25.23 -10.58
C SER A 402 3.53 24.81 -9.52
N ALA A 403 4.43 25.71 -9.14
CA ALA A 403 5.44 25.49 -8.11
C ALA A 403 4.83 25.12 -6.74
N SER A 404 3.60 25.58 -6.49
CA SER A 404 2.84 25.36 -5.25
C SER A 404 2.33 23.91 -5.07
N PHE A 405 2.67 22.96 -5.96
CA PHE A 405 2.25 21.55 -5.86
C PHE A 405 2.65 20.86 -4.55
N ILE A 406 3.63 21.42 -3.84
CA ILE A 406 4.18 20.96 -2.55
C ILE A 406 3.47 21.59 -1.33
N ILE A 407 2.63 22.60 -1.52
CA ILE A 407 1.99 23.36 -0.43
C ILE A 407 0.58 22.79 -0.17
N PRO A 408 0.32 22.09 0.95
CA PRO A 408 -0.95 21.38 1.17
C PRO A 408 -2.18 22.31 1.16
N SER A 409 -2.04 23.51 1.74
CA SER A 409 -3.09 24.53 1.75
C SER A 409 -3.34 25.22 0.40
N HIS A 410 -2.63 24.88 -0.68
CA HIS A 410 -2.79 25.51 -2.01
C HIS A 410 -3.56 24.59 -2.96
N LYS A 411 -4.51 25.13 -3.74
CA LYS A 411 -5.41 24.37 -4.62
C LYS A 411 -4.73 23.50 -5.70
N ASP A 412 -3.47 23.81 -6.03
CA ASP A 412 -2.66 23.06 -7.01
C ASP A 412 -1.84 21.93 -6.36
N PHE A 413 -2.04 21.65 -5.07
CA PHE A 413 -1.35 20.61 -4.31
C PHE A 413 -1.48 19.23 -4.98
N ASN A 414 -0.40 18.46 -4.99
CA ASN A 414 -0.35 17.12 -5.57
C ASN A 414 0.45 16.18 -4.68
N ALA A 415 -0.23 15.49 -3.74
CA ALA A 415 0.38 14.63 -2.73
C ALA A 415 1.45 13.66 -3.28
N SER A 416 1.16 12.98 -4.39
CA SER A 416 2.10 12.04 -5.03
C SER A 416 3.41 12.70 -5.49
N SER A 417 3.34 13.89 -6.11
CA SER A 417 4.52 14.66 -6.51
C SER A 417 5.20 15.32 -5.31
N ALA A 418 4.41 15.80 -4.35
CA ALA A 418 4.85 16.45 -3.12
C ALA A 418 5.70 15.51 -2.25
N ALA A 419 5.22 14.29 -2.00
CA ALA A 419 5.96 13.26 -1.27
C ALA A 419 7.28 12.92 -1.97
N VAL A 420 7.25 12.70 -3.30
CA VAL A 420 8.45 12.41 -4.10
C VAL A 420 9.44 13.58 -4.13
N ALA A 421 8.97 14.82 -4.07
CA ALA A 421 9.83 16.00 -3.91
C ALA A 421 10.44 16.05 -2.50
N HIS A 422 9.64 15.87 -1.45
CA HIS A 422 10.10 15.88 -0.05
C HIS A 422 11.23 14.86 0.20
N THR A 423 11.08 13.62 -0.27
CA THR A 423 12.14 12.59 -0.23
C THR A 423 13.44 13.03 -0.90
N ARG A 424 13.36 13.78 -2.01
CA ARG A 424 14.52 14.33 -2.73
C ARG A 424 15.15 15.49 -1.96
N CYS A 425 14.33 16.35 -1.34
CA CYS A 425 14.80 17.41 -0.44
C CYS A 425 15.54 16.82 0.76
N LEU A 426 15.00 15.80 1.42
CA LEU A 426 15.65 15.11 2.54
C LEU A 426 16.98 14.46 2.13
N SER A 427 16.99 13.72 1.01
CA SER A 427 18.20 13.09 0.45
C SER A 427 19.33 14.07 0.18
N PHE A 428 18.99 15.33 -0.08
CA PHE A 428 19.91 16.42 -0.39
C PHE A 428 20.31 17.17 0.88
N LEU A 429 19.34 17.70 1.63
CA LEU A 429 19.58 18.51 2.83
C LEU A 429 20.26 17.71 3.94
N LYS A 430 19.84 16.47 4.22
CA LYS A 430 20.52 15.62 5.22
C LYS A 430 21.98 15.33 4.83
N LYS A 431 22.32 15.33 3.54
CA LYS A 431 23.70 15.22 3.05
C LYS A 431 24.49 16.55 3.16
N GLU A 432 23.93 17.68 2.72
CA GLU A 432 24.67 18.96 2.70
C GLU A 432 24.74 19.67 4.06
N LEU A 433 23.92 19.26 5.03
CA LEU A 433 23.89 19.75 6.41
C LEU A 433 24.38 18.71 7.44
N ASP A 434 24.91 17.56 6.97
CA ASP A 434 25.28 16.39 7.77
C ASP A 434 24.25 16.00 8.85
N GLY A 435 22.97 16.07 8.48
CA GLY A 435 21.86 15.70 9.33
C GLY A 435 20.57 16.52 9.13
N PRO A 436 19.59 16.33 10.02
CA PRO A 436 19.65 15.44 11.17
C PRO A 436 19.61 13.97 10.71
N TRP A 437 20.42 13.14 11.35
CA TRP A 437 20.58 11.73 11.01
C TRP A 437 19.93 10.85 12.06
N PHE A 438 19.29 9.81 11.58
CA PHE A 438 18.44 8.93 12.37
C PHE A 438 18.55 7.56 11.72
N ASP A 439 19.03 6.55 12.42
CA ASP A 439 19.17 5.21 11.82
C ASP A 439 17.78 4.69 11.47
N LEU A 440 17.35 4.57 10.21
CA LEU A 440 15.96 4.19 9.91
C LEU A 440 15.64 2.72 10.25
N GLU A 441 16.63 1.99 10.76
CA GLU A 441 16.40 0.99 11.79
C GLU A 441 16.22 1.68 13.19
N GLU A 442 16.64 1.32 14.43
CA GLU A 442 16.47 2.07 15.75
C GLU A 442 15.14 2.30 16.65
N ILE A 443 13.84 2.08 16.29
CA ILE A 443 12.59 2.20 17.11
C ILE A 443 11.22 1.46 16.72
N TRP A 444 11.00 0.58 15.72
CA TRP A 444 9.69 -0.12 15.36
C TRP A 444 9.72 -1.55 15.81
N ASP A 445 10.90 -2.11 15.91
CA ASP A 445 11.14 -3.14 16.89
C ASP A 445 10.89 -2.57 18.32
N GLU A 446 10.84 -1.24 18.54
CA GLU A 446 10.17 -0.58 19.70
C GLU A 446 8.64 -0.34 19.48
N HIS A 447 8.17 0.13 18.31
CA HIS A 447 6.75 0.45 18.04
C HIS A 447 5.83 -0.77 17.97
N THR A 448 6.19 -1.79 17.20
CA THR A 448 5.50 -3.09 17.15
C THR A 448 5.65 -3.81 18.49
N LYS A 449 6.77 -3.67 19.19
CA LYS A 449 6.86 -4.05 20.60
C LYS A 449 5.86 -3.27 21.47
N TYR A 450 5.62 -1.99 21.25
CA TYR A 450 4.57 -1.24 21.95
C TYR A 450 3.14 -1.62 21.50
N GLU A 451 2.92 -1.98 20.24
CA GLU A 451 1.61 -2.37 19.69
C GLU A 451 1.21 -3.83 20.00
N PHE A 452 2.15 -4.76 19.96
CA PHE A 452 1.90 -6.22 19.97
C PHE A 452 2.46 -6.93 21.22
N ASP A 453 3.65 -6.56 21.71
CA ASP A 453 4.26 -7.18 22.91
C ASP A 453 3.81 -6.51 24.23
N GLU A 454 4.17 -5.24 24.46
CA GLU A 454 3.81 -4.44 25.64
C GLU A 454 2.35 -3.95 25.61
N ARG A 455 1.78 -3.81 24.41
CA ARG A 455 0.38 -3.37 24.16
C ARG A 455 0.05 -2.04 24.87
N SER A 456 0.93 -1.06 24.71
CA SER A 456 0.88 0.23 25.40
C SER A 456 0.60 1.39 24.43
N VAL A 457 -0.66 1.86 24.39
CA VAL A 457 -1.09 3.00 23.57
C VAL A 457 -0.28 4.28 23.88
N GLU A 458 0.08 4.53 25.14
CA GLU A 458 0.90 5.70 25.52
C GLU A 458 2.29 5.60 24.88
N ASN A 459 2.91 4.42 24.91
CA ASN A 459 4.23 4.19 24.33
C ASN A 459 4.18 4.23 22.78
N THR A 460 3.24 3.52 22.14
CA THR A 460 2.99 3.55 20.68
C THR A 460 2.75 4.97 20.17
N MET A 461 1.94 5.77 20.86
CA MET A 461 1.72 7.16 20.44
C MET A 461 2.93 8.06 20.70
N SER A 462 3.82 7.74 21.64
CA SER A 462 5.02 8.52 21.95
C SER A 462 6.12 8.44 20.88
N THR A 463 6.10 7.43 20.01
CA THR A 463 7.04 7.24 18.88
C THR A 463 6.58 7.94 17.60
N MET A 464 5.36 8.49 17.59
CA MET A 464 4.75 9.12 16.41
C MET A 464 4.84 10.65 16.46
N VAL A 465 4.89 11.29 15.29
CA VAL A 465 4.94 12.76 15.10
C VAL A 465 3.71 13.51 15.65
N GLN A 466 3.66 14.85 15.47
CA GLN A 466 2.53 15.65 15.96
C GLN A 466 1.27 15.52 15.11
N GLU A 467 1.38 15.35 13.78
CA GLU A 467 0.24 14.97 12.91
C GLU A 467 0.40 13.56 12.32
N PRO A 468 0.21 12.49 13.12
CA PRO A 468 0.39 11.12 12.66
C PRO A 468 -0.87 10.57 12.00
N TYR A 469 -0.69 9.57 11.14
CA TYR A 469 -1.80 8.77 10.63
C TYR A 469 -1.41 7.29 10.45
N VAL A 470 -2.42 6.43 10.43
CA VAL A 470 -2.35 5.01 10.06
C VAL A 470 -3.52 4.70 9.14
N ASN A 471 -3.29 3.87 8.13
CA ASN A 471 -4.35 3.37 7.24
C ASN A 471 -4.08 1.90 6.85
N HIS A 472 -4.92 0.99 7.36
CA HIS A 472 -4.91 -0.41 6.98
C HIS A 472 -5.74 -0.60 5.71
N ILE A 473 -5.07 -0.63 4.55
CA ILE A 473 -5.70 -0.70 3.22
C ILE A 473 -6.73 -1.85 3.06
N PRO A 474 -6.61 -3.04 3.70
CA PRO A 474 -7.62 -4.09 3.59
C PRO A 474 -9.02 -3.71 4.10
N THR A 475 -9.08 -2.85 5.13
CA THR A 475 -10.32 -2.46 5.82
C THR A 475 -10.60 -0.95 5.75
N MET A 476 -9.63 -0.17 5.26
CA MET A 476 -9.59 1.31 5.31
C MET A 476 -9.79 1.89 6.71
N THR A 477 -9.40 1.12 7.75
CA THR A 477 -9.44 1.52 9.16
C THR A 477 -8.14 2.18 9.60
N GLY A 478 -8.21 2.96 10.68
CA GLY A 478 -7.06 3.69 11.23
C GLY A 478 -7.49 5.00 11.88
N GLY A 479 -6.58 5.99 11.87
CA GLY A 479 -6.82 7.32 12.43
C GLY A 479 -5.86 8.36 11.85
N ILE A 480 -6.23 9.63 11.96
CA ILE A 480 -5.46 10.80 11.51
C ILE A 480 -5.49 11.83 12.65
N GLY A 481 -4.33 12.36 13.02
CA GLY A 481 -4.16 13.22 14.19
C GLY A 481 -4.13 12.43 15.50
N ARG A 482 -3.36 12.91 16.48
CA ARG A 482 -3.02 12.14 17.69
C ARG A 482 -4.23 11.64 18.47
N GLU A 483 -5.27 12.47 18.61
CA GLU A 483 -6.49 12.12 19.35
C GLU A 483 -7.24 10.92 18.72
N LYS A 484 -7.54 11.00 17.43
CA LYS A 484 -8.30 9.95 16.72
C LYS A 484 -7.49 8.67 16.62
N LEU A 485 -6.17 8.77 16.42
CA LEU A 485 -5.29 7.61 16.35
C LEU A 485 -5.08 6.94 17.71
N THR A 486 -5.00 7.71 18.80
CA THR A 486 -5.04 7.18 20.18
C THR A 486 -6.35 6.41 20.41
N SER A 487 -7.49 6.97 19.97
CA SER A 487 -8.79 6.31 20.08
C SER A 487 -8.88 5.04 19.22
N PHE A 488 -8.28 5.02 18.02
CA PHE A 488 -8.22 3.82 17.19
C PHE A 488 -7.39 2.72 17.87
N TYR A 489 -6.18 3.05 18.31
CA TYR A 489 -5.29 2.10 18.98
C TYR A 489 -5.88 1.51 20.26
N ALA A 490 -6.52 2.35 21.09
CA ALA A 490 -7.10 1.93 22.36
C ALA A 490 -8.36 1.05 22.22
N ASN A 491 -9.12 1.17 21.12
CA ASN A 491 -10.44 0.52 21.00
C ASN A 491 -10.59 -0.49 19.85
N HIS A 492 -9.70 -0.47 18.83
CA HIS A 492 -9.87 -1.25 17.59
C HIS A 492 -8.63 -2.00 17.09
N PHE A 493 -7.44 -1.78 17.68
CA PHE A 493 -6.19 -2.36 17.20
C PHE A 493 -5.41 -3.12 18.29
N ILE A 494 -4.71 -2.41 19.20
CA ILE A 494 -3.71 -2.99 20.12
C ILE A 494 -4.29 -4.13 20.96
N PHE A 495 -5.45 -3.90 21.57
CA PHE A 495 -6.11 -4.88 22.43
C PHE A 495 -7.03 -5.86 21.68
N SER A 496 -7.37 -5.56 20.41
CA SER A 496 -8.16 -6.42 19.53
C SER A 496 -7.35 -7.60 18.96
N ASN A 497 -6.03 -7.59 19.10
CA ASN A 497 -5.18 -8.71 18.69
C ASN A 497 -5.26 -9.89 19.70
N PRO A 498 -5.32 -11.16 19.26
CA PRO A 498 -5.13 -12.35 20.11
C PRO A 498 -3.84 -12.31 20.93
N GLU A 499 -3.79 -13.04 22.05
CA GLU A 499 -2.63 -12.99 22.96
C GLU A 499 -1.37 -13.63 22.35
N ASP A 500 -1.52 -14.58 21.42
CA ASP A 500 -0.43 -15.28 20.74
C ASP A 500 0.05 -14.60 19.44
N THR A 501 -0.50 -13.41 19.12
CA THR A 501 -0.18 -12.64 17.91
C THR A 501 1.33 -12.34 17.82
N LYS A 502 1.92 -12.61 16.65
CA LYS A 502 3.35 -12.46 16.35
C LYS A 502 3.58 -11.90 14.95
N LEU A 503 4.69 -11.17 14.81
CA LEU A 503 5.25 -10.74 13.53
C LEU A 503 6.52 -11.55 13.25
N GLU A 504 6.56 -12.25 12.12
CA GLU A 504 7.77 -12.91 11.62
C GLU A 504 8.29 -12.11 10.40
N LEU A 505 9.34 -11.31 10.60
CA LEU A 505 9.92 -10.47 9.54
C LEU A 505 10.53 -11.34 8.43
N VAL A 506 10.11 -11.09 7.19
CA VAL A 506 10.54 -11.80 5.97
C VAL A 506 11.55 -10.97 5.18
N SER A 507 11.31 -9.66 5.03
CA SER A 507 12.26 -8.73 4.43
C SER A 507 12.03 -7.29 4.92
N ARG A 508 13.08 -6.46 4.85
CA ARG A 508 13.07 -5.05 5.27
C ARG A 508 13.88 -4.22 4.26
N THR A 509 13.37 -3.06 3.82
CA THR A 509 14.07 -2.15 2.90
C THR A 509 14.06 -0.72 3.42
N ILE A 510 15.24 -0.12 3.62
CA ILE A 510 15.38 1.21 4.22
C ILE A 510 15.74 2.26 3.15
N GLY A 511 15.04 3.40 3.17
CA GLY A 511 15.31 4.61 2.39
C GLY A 511 15.84 5.75 3.28
N ILE A 512 15.73 7.00 2.79
CA ILE A 512 16.13 8.21 3.56
C ILE A 512 15.07 8.64 4.58
N ASP A 513 13.81 8.35 4.27
CA ASP A 513 12.63 8.82 4.99
C ASP A 513 11.70 7.68 5.44
N ARG A 514 11.85 6.47 4.87
CA ARG A 514 10.99 5.31 5.10
C ARG A 514 11.72 3.98 5.27
N VAL A 515 11.06 3.02 5.91
CA VAL A 515 11.29 1.57 5.89
C VAL A 515 10.19 0.92 5.06
N VAL A 516 10.42 -0.27 4.53
CA VAL A 516 9.43 -1.16 3.93
C VAL A 516 9.61 -2.54 4.52
N ASP A 517 8.75 -2.91 5.46
CA ASP A 517 8.73 -4.26 6.05
C ASP A 517 7.83 -5.19 5.25
N GLU A 518 8.20 -6.45 5.18
CA GLU A 518 7.39 -7.58 4.76
C GLU A 518 7.44 -8.61 5.89
N PHE A 519 6.28 -9.06 6.39
CA PHE A 519 6.21 -10.00 7.50
C PHE A 519 5.06 -11.01 7.34
N VAL A 520 5.18 -12.11 8.07
CA VAL A 520 4.06 -13.02 8.34
C VAL A 520 3.44 -12.64 9.68
N PHE A 521 2.16 -12.30 9.65
CA PHE A 521 1.33 -12.02 10.80
C PHE A 521 0.64 -13.31 11.23
N CYS A 522 1.08 -13.89 12.35
CA CYS A 522 0.58 -15.14 12.89
C CYS A 522 -0.25 -14.86 14.14
N LEU A 523 -1.49 -15.33 14.21
CA LEU A 523 -2.33 -15.27 15.43
C LEU A 523 -3.20 -16.53 15.55
N THR A 524 -3.89 -16.67 16.68
CA THR A 524 -4.97 -17.63 16.88
C THR A 524 -6.30 -16.88 17.04
N HIS A 525 -7.23 -17.07 16.11
CA HIS A 525 -8.41 -16.21 15.97
C HIS A 525 -9.52 -16.53 17.00
N ASP A 526 -9.35 -16.02 18.22
CA ASP A 526 -10.29 -16.16 19.36
C ASP A 526 -11.26 -14.97 19.52
N LYS A 527 -10.86 -13.79 19.06
CA LYS A 527 -11.59 -12.52 19.18
C LYS A 527 -11.65 -11.80 17.83
N PRO A 528 -12.63 -10.89 17.61
CA PRO A 528 -12.68 -10.05 16.42
C PRO A 528 -11.42 -9.18 16.28
N VAL A 529 -10.84 -9.18 15.08
CA VAL A 529 -9.64 -8.38 14.75
C VAL A 529 -10.02 -7.34 13.70
N ASP A 530 -10.83 -6.36 14.11
CA ASP A 530 -11.56 -5.42 13.23
C ASP A 530 -10.70 -4.77 12.13
N TRP A 531 -9.43 -4.50 12.41
CA TRP A 531 -8.52 -3.84 11.47
C TRP A 531 -7.98 -4.75 10.36
N LEU A 532 -7.96 -6.08 10.60
CA LEU A 532 -7.37 -7.10 9.72
C LEU A 532 -8.42 -8.02 9.08
N LEU A 533 -9.42 -8.44 9.88
CA LEU A 533 -10.46 -9.40 9.54
C LEU A 533 -11.82 -8.91 10.09
N TYR A 534 -12.37 -7.84 9.52
CA TYR A 534 -13.70 -7.32 9.88
C TYR A 534 -14.84 -8.25 9.42
N HIS A 535 -15.04 -9.36 10.16
CA HIS A 535 -15.94 -10.48 9.87
C HIS A 535 -15.69 -11.16 8.50
N GLU A 536 -15.53 -12.49 8.46
CA GLU A 536 -15.46 -13.24 7.18
C GLU A 536 -16.80 -13.26 6.44
N HIS A 537 -17.07 -12.14 5.78
CA HIS A 537 -17.95 -12.05 4.63
C HIS A 537 -17.14 -11.40 3.52
N ILE A 538 -16.76 -12.20 2.52
CA ILE A 538 -16.22 -11.77 1.21
C ILE A 538 -17.36 -11.14 0.39
N THR A 539 -18.08 -10.24 1.05
CA THR A 539 -19.16 -9.44 0.52
C THR A 539 -18.81 -7.98 0.56
N TRP A 540 -17.91 -7.47 1.41
CA TRP A 540 -17.63 -6.02 1.54
C TRP A 540 -16.85 -5.45 0.34
N ASP A 541 -15.88 -6.20 -0.14
CA ASP A 541 -15.20 -6.01 -1.42
C ASP A 541 -16.21 -6.05 -2.59
N GLN A 542 -17.13 -7.01 -2.57
CA GLN A 542 -18.23 -7.08 -3.51
C GLN A 542 -19.28 -5.98 -3.28
N LEU A 543 -19.43 -5.44 -2.07
CA LEU A 543 -20.46 -4.49 -1.68
C LEU A 543 -20.14 -3.11 -2.24
N THR A 544 -18.85 -2.76 -2.22
CA THR A 544 -18.31 -1.61 -2.96
C THR A 544 -18.70 -1.69 -4.43
N VAL A 545 -18.53 -2.85 -5.06
CA VAL A 545 -18.94 -3.09 -6.46
C VAL A 545 -20.47 -3.05 -6.62
N LEU A 546 -21.25 -3.65 -5.72
CA LEU A 546 -22.71 -3.63 -5.75
C LEU A 546 -23.26 -2.20 -5.55
N PHE A 547 -22.61 -1.37 -4.74
CA PHE A 547 -22.94 0.05 -4.60
C PHE A 547 -22.59 0.83 -5.86
N GLN A 548 -21.40 0.63 -6.43
CA GLN A 548 -20.99 1.26 -7.70
C GLN A 548 -21.89 0.85 -8.89
N LEU A 549 -22.46 -0.36 -8.86
CA LEU A 549 -23.43 -0.85 -9.85
C LEU A 549 -24.89 -0.49 -9.53
N GLY A 550 -25.19 0.16 -8.40
CA GLY A 550 -26.56 0.47 -7.97
C GLY A 550 -27.42 -0.76 -7.59
N LEU A 551 -26.78 -1.88 -7.28
CA LEU A 551 -27.42 -3.17 -6.95
C LEU A 551 -27.60 -3.40 -5.45
N MET A 552 -26.95 -2.60 -4.59
CA MET A 552 -27.17 -2.57 -3.13
C MET A 552 -27.82 -1.24 -2.72
N PRO A 553 -28.95 -1.25 -1.98
CA PRO A 553 -29.49 -0.03 -1.37
C PRO A 553 -28.63 0.42 -0.17
N GLU A 554 -28.52 1.72 0.03
CA GLU A 554 -27.74 2.33 1.13
C GLU A 554 -28.29 1.96 2.52
N TYR A 555 -29.58 1.65 2.59
CA TYR A 555 -30.28 1.29 3.82
C TYR A 555 -31.07 -0.01 3.60
N LEU A 556 -31.03 -0.90 4.60
CA LEU A 556 -31.79 -2.14 4.65
C LEU A 556 -32.72 -2.16 5.87
N PRO A 557 -33.92 -2.77 5.79
CA PRO A 557 -34.81 -2.89 6.93
C PRO A 557 -34.20 -3.80 8.00
N ILE A 558 -34.36 -3.43 9.27
CA ILE A 558 -34.01 -4.31 10.40
C ILE A 558 -35.12 -5.38 10.50
N PRO A 559 -34.82 -6.68 10.33
CA PRO A 559 -35.85 -7.73 10.19
C PRO A 559 -36.38 -8.27 11.52
N TYR A 560 -36.04 -7.63 12.64
CA TYR A 560 -36.42 -8.00 14.01
C TYR A 560 -36.60 -6.76 14.87
N ASP A 561 -37.41 -6.87 15.93
CA ASP A 561 -37.59 -5.77 16.89
C ASP A 561 -36.37 -5.62 17.81
N LEU A 562 -35.97 -4.37 18.03
CA LEU A 562 -34.87 -4.01 18.92
C LEU A 562 -35.37 -3.89 20.38
N PRO A 563 -34.65 -4.43 21.39
CA PRO A 563 -35.12 -4.48 22.77
C PRO A 563 -35.28 -3.10 23.45
N ASN A 564 -34.67 -2.05 22.89
CA ASN A 564 -34.79 -0.65 23.34
C ASN A 564 -35.32 0.25 22.21
N ARG A 565 -36.23 -0.25 21.35
CA ARG A 565 -36.88 0.52 20.29
C ARG A 565 -37.66 1.71 20.92
N PRO A 566 -37.35 2.98 20.57
CA PRO A 566 -38.21 4.12 20.94
C PRO A 566 -39.61 3.93 20.35
N ASP A 567 -40.64 4.54 20.95
CA ASP A 567 -42.06 4.40 20.53
C ASP A 567 -42.32 4.85 19.08
N SER A 568 -41.98 3.99 18.14
CA SER A 568 -42.08 4.26 16.70
C SER A 568 -43.54 4.32 16.29
N GLN A 569 -43.92 5.38 15.58
CA GLN A 569 -45.30 5.58 15.14
C GLN A 569 -45.75 4.42 14.25
N ALA A 570 -46.96 3.90 14.50
CA ALA A 570 -47.51 2.76 13.77
C ALA A 570 -47.49 3.02 12.25
N GLY A 571 -46.93 2.07 11.48
CA GLY A 571 -46.69 2.22 10.05
C GLY A 571 -45.29 2.70 9.65
N ARG A 572 -44.31 2.68 10.56
CA ARG A 572 -42.89 2.94 10.26
C ARG A 572 -42.00 1.70 10.46
N THR A 573 -41.11 1.48 9.52
CA THR A 573 -40.06 0.45 9.57
C THR A 573 -38.73 1.13 9.90
N LEU A 574 -37.92 0.49 10.75
CA LEU A 574 -36.54 0.91 10.99
C LEU A 574 -35.63 0.33 9.90
N GLU A 575 -34.84 1.19 9.28
CA GLU A 575 -33.78 0.79 8.35
C GLU A 575 -32.42 1.18 8.94
N TYR A 576 -31.42 0.30 8.83
CA TYR A 576 -30.03 0.59 9.16
C TYR A 576 -29.24 0.93 7.89
N ARG A 577 -28.30 1.88 7.98
CA ARG A 577 -27.34 2.15 6.92
C ARG A 577 -26.43 0.93 6.78
N VAL A 578 -26.33 0.38 5.58
CA VAL A 578 -25.45 -0.75 5.31
C VAL A 578 -23.99 -0.26 5.42
N PRO A 579 -23.11 -0.90 6.22
CA PRO A 579 -21.72 -0.46 6.43
C PRO A 579 -20.76 -0.54 5.22
N GLY A 580 -21.19 -0.19 4.01
CA GLY A 580 -20.39 -0.22 2.80
C GLY A 580 -20.32 1.13 2.08
N ALA A 581 -19.25 1.35 1.31
CA ALA A 581 -18.98 2.58 0.60
C ALA A 581 -18.82 2.33 -0.92
N GLY A 582 -19.38 3.22 -1.74
CA GLY A 582 -19.47 3.07 -3.20
C GLY A 582 -18.24 3.59 -3.96
N ALA A 583 -18.45 4.45 -4.96
CA ALA A 583 -17.35 5.06 -5.75
C ALA A 583 -16.32 5.79 -4.86
N GLN A 584 -16.79 6.39 -3.77
CA GLN A 584 -16.02 7.07 -2.73
C GLN A 584 -14.83 6.26 -2.15
N THR A 585 -14.81 4.92 -2.22
CA THR A 585 -13.60 4.15 -1.86
C THR A 585 -12.52 4.24 -2.94
N ALA A 586 -12.90 4.23 -4.22
CA ALA A 586 -11.98 4.43 -5.34
C ALA A 586 -11.48 5.87 -5.40
N ASP A 587 -12.36 6.85 -5.15
CA ASP A 587 -11.97 8.26 -4.99
C ASP A 587 -10.93 8.41 -3.87
N LYS A 588 -11.14 7.74 -2.72
CA LYS A 588 -10.20 7.73 -1.60
C LYS A 588 -8.88 6.97 -1.87
N MET A 589 -8.87 6.01 -2.79
CA MET A 589 -7.65 5.35 -3.27
C MET A 589 -6.86 6.19 -4.29
N VAL A 590 -7.48 7.20 -4.90
CA VAL A 590 -6.84 8.17 -5.82
C VAL A 590 -6.40 9.43 -5.07
N ASP A 591 -7.20 9.88 -4.11
CA ASP A 591 -6.95 11.01 -3.22
C ASP A 591 -7.42 10.62 -1.81
N GLU A 592 -6.46 10.26 -0.95
CA GLU A 592 -6.67 9.84 0.44
C GLU A 592 -7.46 10.84 1.31
N SER A 593 -7.51 12.11 0.89
CA SER A 593 -8.21 13.20 1.57
C SER A 593 -9.65 13.44 1.10
N SER A 594 -10.03 12.88 -0.06
CA SER A 594 -11.30 13.17 -0.74
C SER A 594 -12.56 12.79 0.06
N VAL A 595 -12.44 11.80 0.96
CA VAL A 595 -13.53 11.28 1.78
C VAL A 595 -13.01 10.95 3.19
N ALA A 596 -13.72 11.37 4.23
CA ALA A 596 -13.35 11.06 5.61
C ALA A 596 -13.49 9.55 5.91
N SER A 597 -12.39 8.88 6.29
CA SER A 597 -12.38 7.42 6.53
C SER A 597 -13.47 6.98 7.51
N ASN A 598 -13.61 7.76 8.59
CA ASN A 598 -14.50 7.51 9.71
C ASN A 598 -15.99 7.68 9.37
N GLU A 599 -16.33 8.33 8.24
CA GLU A 599 -17.71 8.58 7.80
C GLU A 599 -18.19 7.55 6.77
N MET A 600 -17.27 6.97 5.98
CA MET A 600 -17.58 5.98 4.95
C MET A 600 -18.45 4.84 5.49
N PHE A 601 -18.11 4.33 6.69
CA PHE A 601 -18.76 3.19 7.35
C PHE A 601 -19.57 3.56 8.60
N SER A 602 -19.85 4.85 8.82
CA SER A 602 -20.57 5.30 10.02
C SER A 602 -21.96 4.65 10.14
N TYR A 603 -22.20 3.98 11.26
CA TYR A 603 -23.48 3.36 11.57
C TYR A 603 -24.58 4.41 11.76
N ALA A 604 -25.71 4.22 11.08
CA ALA A 604 -26.88 5.08 11.21
C ALA A 604 -28.17 4.24 11.14
N VAL A 605 -29.21 4.70 11.81
CA VAL A 605 -30.56 4.10 11.76
C VAL A 605 -31.56 5.21 11.45
N ARG A 606 -32.53 4.93 10.59
CA ARG A 606 -33.62 5.84 10.24
C ARG A 606 -34.97 5.14 10.33
N GLU A 607 -36.01 5.89 10.65
CA GLU A 607 -37.38 5.46 10.38
C GLU A 607 -37.75 5.77 8.93
N ARG A 608 -38.47 4.85 8.30
CA ARG A 608 -39.11 5.04 6.99
C ARG A 608 -40.60 4.72 7.10
N SER A 609 -41.45 5.63 6.62
CA SER A 609 -42.87 5.35 6.39
C SER A 609 -43.02 4.27 5.31
N VAL A 610 -43.85 3.27 5.57
CA VAL A 610 -44.14 2.16 4.64
C VAL A 610 -44.94 2.62 3.43
#